data_AF-A0A959ALN6-F1
#
_entry.id   AF-A0A959ALN6-F1
#
_cell.length_a   1.000
_cell.length_b   1.000
_cell.length_c   1.000
_cell.angle_alpha   90.00
_cell.angle_beta   90.00
_cell.angle_gamma   90.00
#
_symmetry.space_group_name_H-M   'P 1'
#
loop_
_entity.id
_entity.type
_entity.pdbx_description
1 polymer ?
#
loop_
_entity_poly.entity_id
_entity_poly.type
_entity_poly.pdbx_seq_one_letter_code
_entity_poly.pdbx_strand_id
1 'polypeptide(L)'
;MKAKSIIYIAALAIAFSNIAYSQKIDTAQIKTQINSLKSGDAVQRALHKVIEEDQKFRGSQTNDSLDLLHLIWLSYFVQKFGYPDKKFFGNDAFASSIIWIHNHRKLRIISFPIILKGFLSGQIREKDLRDYYLRTIYTYRFDDDGYLRMPLKELFEKLELNTSDSIPVEALLKTASEIYEFKNESRETIGVWKSDGRSKTYDHQGDKIEVEFEGERAEIFKLQNGKIYLSLSSSYGSKEPQELYRSRENQYRFRNLHTDTYYTINKEELHLVNGEKIINRYKKIN
;
A
#
# COMPACT_ATOMS: atom_id res chain seq x y z
N MET A 1 -14.85 17.44 -47.41
CA MET A 1 -15.78 16.93 -46.38
C MET A 1 -15.26 15.64 -45.68
N LYS A 2 -13.95 15.55 -45.37
CA LYS A 2 -13.31 14.35 -44.74
C LYS A 2 -12.62 14.63 -43.40
N ALA A 3 -12.55 15.89 -42.96
CA ALA A 3 -11.83 16.28 -41.74
C ALA A 3 -12.67 16.11 -40.45
N LYS A 4 -14.00 16.01 -40.55
CA LYS A 4 -14.86 15.87 -39.35
C LYS A 4 -14.84 14.45 -38.76
N SER A 5 -14.64 13.40 -39.54
CA SER A 5 -14.67 12.01 -39.04
C SER A 5 -13.42 11.62 -38.23
N ILE A 6 -12.26 12.25 -38.46
CA ILE A 6 -11.02 11.93 -37.74
C ILE A 6 -11.07 12.47 -36.29
N ILE A 7 -11.74 13.62 -36.08
CA ILE A 7 -11.88 14.23 -34.75
C ILE A 7 -12.80 13.39 -33.84
N TYR A 8 -13.86 12.78 -34.39
CA TYR A 8 -14.75 11.91 -33.62
C TYR A 8 -14.09 10.59 -33.21
N ILE A 9 -13.21 10.02 -34.04
CA ILE A 9 -12.49 8.78 -33.71
C ILE A 9 -11.44 9.02 -32.62
N ALA A 10 -10.75 10.18 -32.65
CA ALA A 10 -9.82 10.57 -31.59
C ALA A 10 -10.55 10.84 -30.25
N ALA A 11 -11.71 11.51 -30.28
CA ALA A 11 -12.52 11.73 -29.08
C ALA A 11 -13.10 10.43 -28.49
N LEU A 12 -13.46 9.45 -29.33
CA LEU A 12 -13.90 8.12 -28.88
C LEU A 12 -12.75 7.33 -28.25
N ALA A 13 -11.56 7.34 -28.86
CA ALA A 13 -10.38 6.66 -28.32
C ALA A 13 -9.92 7.26 -26.97
N ILE A 14 -10.05 8.57 -26.79
CA ILE A 14 -9.78 9.27 -25.51
C ILE A 14 -10.87 8.97 -24.46
N ALA A 15 -12.12 8.71 -24.88
CA ALA A 15 -13.18 8.27 -24.00
C ALA A 15 -13.00 6.81 -23.53
N PHE A 16 -12.41 5.95 -24.35
CA PHE A 16 -12.10 4.56 -23.99
C PHE A 16 -10.78 4.38 -23.21
N SER A 17 -9.86 5.36 -23.22
CA SER A 17 -8.65 5.32 -22.38
C SER A 17 -8.89 5.73 -20.92
N ASN A 18 -10.08 6.21 -20.58
CA ASN A 18 -10.46 6.63 -19.22
C ASN A 18 -11.49 5.70 -18.57
N ILE A 19 -11.61 4.44 -19.00
CA ILE A 19 -12.30 3.44 -18.18
C ILE A 19 -11.53 3.36 -16.86
N ALA A 20 -12.18 3.81 -15.78
CA ALA A 20 -11.57 3.88 -14.47
C ALA A 20 -10.96 2.52 -14.14
N TYR A 21 -9.76 2.52 -13.59
CA TYR A 21 -8.97 1.33 -13.30
C TYR A 21 -9.77 0.21 -12.62
N SER A 22 -10.71 0.58 -11.73
CA SER A 22 -11.61 -0.35 -11.04
C SER A 22 -12.72 -0.94 -11.91
N GLN A 23 -13.14 -0.29 -12.98
CA GLN A 23 -14.21 -0.75 -13.89
C GLN A 23 -13.78 -1.94 -14.76
N LYS A 24 -12.50 -2.32 -14.74
CA LYS A 24 -11.98 -3.51 -15.42
C LYS A 24 -12.19 -4.81 -14.62
N ILE A 25 -12.58 -4.72 -13.35
CA ILE A 25 -12.77 -5.88 -12.48
C ILE A 25 -14.25 -6.28 -12.49
N ASP A 26 -14.56 -7.45 -13.06
CA ASP A 26 -15.89 -8.04 -13.03
C ASP A 26 -16.19 -8.67 -11.66
N THR A 27 -16.65 -7.85 -10.73
CA THR A 27 -16.98 -8.29 -9.36
C THR A 27 -18.15 -9.27 -9.32
N ALA A 28 -19.06 -9.20 -10.29
CA ALA A 28 -20.19 -10.13 -10.39
C ALA A 28 -19.71 -11.53 -10.77
N GLN A 29 -18.77 -11.63 -11.72
CA GLN A 29 -18.13 -12.89 -12.09
C GLN A 29 -17.34 -13.47 -10.92
N ILE A 30 -16.53 -12.68 -10.21
CA ILE A 30 -15.77 -13.14 -9.04
C ILE A 30 -16.72 -13.66 -7.95
N LYS A 31 -17.79 -12.91 -7.64
CA LYS A 31 -18.79 -13.33 -6.65
C LYS A 31 -19.48 -14.63 -7.08
N THR A 32 -19.79 -14.78 -8.36
CA THR A 32 -20.37 -16.01 -8.92
C THR A 32 -19.41 -17.19 -8.78
N GLN A 33 -18.13 -17.00 -9.12
CA GLN A 33 -17.09 -18.02 -8.95
C GLN A 33 -16.98 -18.47 -7.50
N ILE A 34 -16.85 -17.54 -6.54
CA ILE A 34 -16.81 -17.83 -5.10
C ILE A 34 -18.07 -18.57 -4.65
N ASN A 35 -19.25 -18.12 -5.08
CA ASN A 35 -20.51 -18.76 -4.73
C ASN A 35 -20.65 -20.17 -5.30
N SER A 36 -20.03 -20.44 -6.45
CA SER A 36 -20.04 -21.76 -7.10
C SER A 36 -19.11 -22.79 -6.42
N LEU A 37 -18.11 -22.35 -5.64
CA LEU A 37 -17.23 -23.23 -4.90
C LEU A 37 -18.02 -24.03 -3.86
N LYS A 38 -18.09 -25.35 -4.06
CA LYS A 38 -18.65 -26.34 -3.13
C LYS A 38 -17.50 -27.00 -2.37
N SER A 39 -17.60 -26.94 -1.03
CA SER A 39 -16.72 -27.44 0.05
C SER A 39 -15.36 -28.09 -0.26
N GLY A 40 -14.43 -27.89 0.68
CA GLY A 40 -13.22 -28.70 0.85
C GLY A 40 -12.16 -28.45 -0.22
N ASP A 41 -11.91 -29.45 -1.05
CA ASP A 41 -10.80 -29.43 -2.02
C ASP A 41 -10.92 -28.32 -3.06
N ALA A 42 -12.15 -28.00 -3.52
CA ALA A 42 -12.34 -26.95 -4.51
C ALA A 42 -12.02 -25.56 -3.93
N VAL A 43 -12.34 -25.34 -2.65
CA VAL A 43 -12.06 -24.10 -1.92
C VAL A 43 -10.56 -23.96 -1.70
N GLN A 44 -9.89 -25.05 -1.31
CA GLN A 44 -8.43 -25.07 -1.12
C GLN A 44 -7.68 -24.82 -2.42
N ARG A 45 -8.01 -25.54 -3.51
CA ARG A 45 -7.37 -25.32 -4.83
C ARG A 45 -7.56 -23.90 -5.33
N ALA A 46 -8.73 -23.30 -5.10
CA ALA A 46 -8.99 -21.93 -5.50
C ALA A 46 -8.12 -20.93 -4.72
N LEU A 47 -8.00 -21.10 -3.40
CA LEU A 47 -7.12 -20.26 -2.58
C LEU A 47 -5.65 -20.43 -2.97
N HIS A 48 -5.20 -21.67 -3.20
CA HIS A 48 -3.85 -22.01 -3.64
C HIS A 48 -3.49 -21.30 -4.95
N LYS A 49 -4.38 -21.37 -5.95
CA LYS A 49 -4.17 -20.68 -7.22
C LYS A 49 -4.00 -19.17 -7.05
N VAL A 50 -4.81 -18.54 -6.20
CA VAL A 50 -4.74 -17.09 -5.95
C VAL A 50 -3.40 -16.72 -5.31
N ILE A 51 -2.89 -17.49 -4.33
CA ILE A 51 -1.58 -17.20 -3.73
C ILE A 51 -0.42 -17.47 -4.70
N GLU A 52 -0.49 -18.50 -5.55
CA GLU A 52 0.53 -18.74 -6.58
C GLU A 52 0.60 -17.57 -7.57
N GLU A 53 -0.56 -17.09 -8.04
CA GLU A 53 -0.63 -15.92 -8.91
C GLU A 53 -0.09 -14.66 -8.22
N ASP A 54 -0.46 -14.44 -6.96
CA ASP A 54 0.01 -13.30 -6.15
C ASP A 54 1.53 -13.28 -6.03
N GLN A 55 2.14 -14.42 -5.69
CA GLN A 55 3.57 -14.54 -5.44
C GLN A 55 4.40 -14.51 -6.73
N LYS A 56 3.84 -14.97 -7.86
CA LYS A 56 4.53 -14.99 -9.15
C LYS A 56 4.98 -13.61 -9.63
N PHE A 57 4.22 -12.56 -9.31
CA PHE A 57 4.46 -11.20 -9.83
C PHE A 57 5.09 -10.27 -8.79
N ARG A 58 5.77 -10.78 -7.76
CA ARG A 58 6.40 -9.93 -6.73
C ARG A 58 7.74 -9.35 -7.20
N GLY A 59 8.19 -8.27 -6.55
CA GLY A 59 9.43 -7.58 -6.89
C GLY A 59 9.25 -6.58 -8.05
N SER A 60 10.16 -6.60 -9.02
CA SER A 60 10.12 -5.67 -10.18
C SER A 60 8.91 -5.87 -11.10
N GLN A 61 8.18 -6.98 -10.94
CA GLN A 61 7.00 -7.33 -11.73
C GLN A 61 5.67 -7.03 -11.02
N THR A 62 5.71 -6.29 -9.91
CA THR A 62 4.51 -5.99 -9.09
C THR A 62 3.39 -5.39 -9.94
N ASN A 63 2.20 -5.96 -9.81
CA ASN A 63 1.01 -5.56 -10.57
C ASN A 63 -0.10 -5.16 -9.61
N ASP A 64 -0.24 -3.86 -9.39
CA ASP A 64 -1.29 -3.27 -8.54
C ASP A 64 -2.70 -3.77 -8.90
N SER A 65 -2.93 -4.14 -10.16
CA SER A 65 -4.27 -4.51 -10.66
C SER A 65 -4.61 -5.92 -10.23
N LEU A 66 -3.58 -6.76 -10.21
CA LEU A 66 -3.68 -8.11 -9.68
C LEU A 66 -3.85 -8.09 -8.17
N ASP A 67 -3.11 -7.22 -7.46
CA ASP A 67 -3.25 -7.04 -6.01
C ASP A 67 -4.68 -6.65 -5.61
N LEU A 68 -5.29 -5.73 -6.35
CA LEU A 68 -6.69 -5.34 -6.14
C LEU A 68 -7.67 -6.46 -6.48
N LEU A 69 -7.44 -7.16 -7.60
CA LEU A 69 -8.27 -8.30 -8.02
C LEU A 69 -8.30 -9.38 -6.93
N HIS A 70 -7.12 -9.76 -6.43
CA HIS A 70 -6.97 -10.76 -5.37
C HIS A 70 -7.54 -10.27 -4.04
N LEU A 71 -7.43 -8.98 -3.71
CA LEU A 71 -8.08 -8.42 -2.52
C LEU A 71 -9.61 -8.50 -2.60
N ILE A 72 -10.19 -8.18 -3.76
CA ILE A 72 -11.64 -8.29 -3.99
C ILE A 72 -12.08 -9.76 -3.93
N TRP A 73 -11.33 -10.65 -4.56
CA TRP A 73 -11.59 -12.09 -4.48
C TRP A 73 -11.58 -12.58 -3.03
N LEU A 74 -10.56 -12.21 -2.25
CA LEU A 74 -10.47 -12.54 -0.83
C LEU A 74 -11.60 -11.94 -0.01
N SER A 75 -12.06 -10.74 -0.36
CA SER A 75 -13.17 -10.09 0.32
C SER A 75 -14.44 -10.92 0.22
N TYR A 76 -14.76 -11.47 -0.96
CA TYR A 76 -15.87 -12.39 -1.14
C TYR A 76 -15.60 -13.76 -0.50
N PHE A 77 -14.39 -14.29 -0.65
CA PHE A 77 -14.00 -15.58 -0.08
C PHE A 77 -14.18 -15.59 1.44
N VAL A 78 -13.62 -14.61 2.15
CA VAL A 78 -13.67 -14.53 3.61
C VAL A 78 -15.08 -14.23 4.11
N GLN A 79 -15.90 -13.49 3.35
CA GLN A 79 -17.31 -13.32 3.67
C GLN A 79 -18.08 -14.65 3.61
N LYS A 80 -17.78 -15.52 2.63
CA LYS A 80 -18.49 -16.79 2.45
C LYS A 80 -17.97 -17.90 3.36
N PHE A 81 -16.65 -18.02 3.49
CA PHE A 81 -15.98 -19.18 4.11
C PHE A 81 -15.29 -18.85 5.44
N GLY A 82 -15.22 -17.57 5.83
CA GLY A 82 -14.40 -17.13 6.95
C GLY A 82 -12.91 -17.05 6.61
N TYR A 83 -12.09 -16.77 7.63
CA TYR A 83 -10.64 -16.76 7.47
C TYR A 83 -10.12 -18.22 7.36
N PRO A 84 -9.28 -18.55 6.38
CA PRO A 84 -8.83 -19.93 6.18
C PRO A 84 -8.01 -20.46 7.38
N ASP A 85 -8.43 -21.58 7.94
CA ASP A 85 -7.77 -22.24 9.09
C ASP A 85 -6.53 -23.00 8.64
N LYS A 86 -5.39 -22.76 9.31
CA LYS A 86 -4.13 -23.48 9.07
C LYS A 86 -4.27 -25.00 9.17
N LYS A 87 -5.18 -25.51 10.01
CA LYS A 87 -5.44 -26.97 10.12
C LYS A 87 -5.98 -27.57 8.82
N PHE A 88 -6.76 -26.81 8.06
CA PHE A 88 -7.38 -27.27 6.83
C PHE A 88 -6.59 -26.86 5.59
N PHE A 89 -6.14 -25.61 5.53
CA PHE A 89 -5.47 -25.02 4.36
C PHE A 89 -3.93 -25.12 4.41
N GLY A 90 -3.34 -25.59 5.51
CA GLY A 90 -1.89 -25.63 5.66
C GLY A 90 -1.27 -24.22 5.53
N ASN A 91 -0.23 -24.10 4.70
CA ASN A 91 0.44 -22.82 4.48
C ASN A 91 -0.41 -21.82 3.67
N ASP A 92 -1.39 -22.28 2.90
CA ASP A 92 -2.27 -21.39 2.12
C ASP A 92 -3.19 -20.55 3.02
N ALA A 93 -3.35 -20.92 4.30
CA ALA A 93 -4.03 -20.08 5.29
C ALA A 93 -3.41 -18.68 5.44
N PHE A 94 -2.13 -18.52 5.10
CA PHE A 94 -1.44 -17.23 5.11
C PHE A 94 -1.77 -16.35 3.90
N ALA A 95 -2.41 -16.88 2.85
CA ALA A 95 -2.75 -16.14 1.63
C ALA A 95 -3.53 -14.86 1.95
N SER A 96 -4.54 -14.95 2.84
CA SER A 96 -5.37 -13.81 3.22
C SER A 96 -4.54 -12.66 3.80
N SER A 97 -3.55 -12.98 4.61
CA SER A 97 -2.65 -12.00 5.23
C SER A 97 -1.67 -11.40 4.23
N ILE A 98 -1.05 -12.25 3.41
CA ILE A 98 -0.04 -11.86 2.42
C ILE A 98 -0.64 -10.93 1.36
N ILE A 99 -1.76 -11.31 0.75
CA ILE A 99 -2.43 -10.48 -0.26
C ILE A 99 -2.85 -9.13 0.36
N TRP A 100 -3.38 -9.15 1.59
CA TRP A 100 -3.81 -7.92 2.27
C TRP A 100 -2.64 -6.95 2.50
N ILE A 101 -1.47 -7.43 2.94
CA ILE A 101 -0.30 -6.56 3.16
C ILE A 101 0.38 -6.07 1.88
N HIS A 102 0.03 -6.57 0.71
CA HIS A 102 0.56 -6.06 -0.56
C HIS A 102 -0.26 -4.89 -1.11
N ASN A 103 -1.47 -4.69 -0.60
CA ASN A 103 -2.36 -3.64 -1.08
C ASN A 103 -2.03 -2.25 -0.48
N HIS A 104 -2.56 -1.19 -1.09
CA HIS A 104 -2.42 0.17 -0.56
C HIS A 104 -3.06 0.32 0.84
N ARG A 105 -2.49 1.14 1.73
CA ARG A 105 -2.98 1.33 3.12
C ARG A 105 -4.47 1.67 3.18
N LYS A 106 -4.92 2.59 2.32
CA LYS A 106 -6.35 2.94 2.24
C LYS A 106 -7.25 1.72 1.97
N LEU A 107 -6.82 0.80 1.10
CA LEU A 107 -7.54 -0.45 0.82
C LEU A 107 -7.47 -1.40 2.02
N ARG A 108 -6.32 -1.46 2.71
CA ARG A 108 -6.14 -2.25 3.94
C ARG A 108 -7.08 -1.82 5.06
N ILE A 109 -7.28 -0.52 5.26
CA ILE A 109 -8.22 0.03 6.25
C ILE A 109 -9.65 -0.45 5.97
N ILE A 110 -10.09 -0.39 4.71
CA ILE A 110 -11.44 -0.80 4.28
C ILE A 110 -11.63 -2.32 4.40
N SER A 111 -10.61 -3.08 4.02
CA SER A 111 -10.59 -4.54 4.03
C SER A 111 -10.08 -5.15 5.34
N PHE A 112 -9.90 -4.34 6.39
CA PHE A 112 -9.48 -4.81 7.72
C PHE A 112 -10.34 -5.96 8.28
N PRO A 113 -11.64 -6.12 7.96
CA PRO A 113 -12.40 -7.29 8.41
C PRO A 113 -11.79 -8.64 8.01
N ILE A 114 -10.97 -8.71 6.95
CA ILE A 114 -10.19 -9.91 6.59
C ILE A 114 -9.27 -10.29 7.75
N ILE A 115 -8.43 -9.36 8.19
CA ILE A 115 -7.45 -9.57 9.26
C ILE A 115 -8.15 -9.74 10.60
N LEU A 116 -9.20 -8.95 10.87
CA LEU A 116 -9.98 -9.07 12.10
C LEU A 116 -10.60 -10.46 12.25
N LYS A 117 -11.16 -11.04 11.17
CA LYS A 117 -11.68 -12.41 11.20
C LYS A 117 -10.59 -13.45 11.47
N GLY A 118 -9.37 -13.25 10.96
CA GLY A 118 -8.21 -14.10 11.26
C GLY A 118 -7.77 -14.01 12.73
N PHE A 119 -7.84 -12.82 13.33
CA PHE A 119 -7.58 -12.62 14.75
C PHE A 119 -8.66 -13.28 15.62
N LEU A 120 -9.94 -13.03 15.32
CA LEU A 120 -11.07 -13.58 16.07
C LEU A 120 -11.16 -15.11 15.99
N SER A 121 -10.70 -15.73 14.89
CA SER A 121 -10.62 -17.18 14.75
C SER A 121 -9.36 -17.81 15.34
N GLY A 122 -8.47 -17.01 15.95
CA GLY A 122 -7.22 -17.46 16.57
C GLY A 122 -6.09 -17.81 15.59
N GLN A 123 -6.26 -17.52 14.30
CA GLN A 123 -5.25 -17.77 13.27
C GLN A 123 -4.16 -16.69 13.25
N ILE A 124 -4.49 -15.48 13.71
CA ILE A 124 -3.56 -14.37 13.90
C ILE A 124 -3.45 -14.08 15.40
N ARG A 125 -2.23 -14.11 15.94
CA ARG A 125 -1.98 -13.74 17.34
C ARG A 125 -1.97 -12.23 17.49
N GLU A 126 -2.29 -11.73 18.69
CA GLU A 126 -2.29 -10.27 18.95
C GLU A 126 -0.95 -9.62 18.64
N LYS A 127 0.17 -10.26 18.99
CA LYS A 127 1.50 -9.76 18.66
C LYS A 127 1.67 -9.55 17.16
N ASP A 128 1.26 -10.53 16.35
CA ASP A 128 1.37 -10.47 14.89
C ASP A 128 0.39 -9.41 14.35
N LEU A 129 -0.83 -9.31 14.91
CA LEU A 129 -1.80 -8.26 14.61
C LEU A 129 -1.16 -6.87 14.75
N ARG A 130 -0.53 -6.59 15.90
CA ARG A 130 0.11 -5.30 16.21
C ARG A 130 1.32 -5.04 15.33
N ASP A 131 2.29 -5.96 15.34
CA ASP A 131 3.61 -5.73 14.75
C ASP A 131 3.58 -5.72 13.22
N TYR A 132 2.69 -6.52 12.62
CA TYR A 132 2.70 -6.75 11.17
C TYR A 132 1.59 -6.00 10.43
N TYR A 133 0.37 -5.99 10.97
CA TYR A 133 -0.77 -5.43 10.25
C TYR A 133 -1.09 -3.98 10.68
N LEU A 134 -1.02 -3.70 11.99
CA LEU A 134 -1.39 -2.38 12.52
C LEU A 134 -0.23 -1.38 12.51
N ARG A 135 1.01 -1.84 12.77
CA ARG A 135 2.20 -0.98 12.83
C ARG A 135 2.31 -0.06 11.62
N THR A 136 2.27 -0.60 10.41
CA THR A 136 2.44 0.20 9.18
C THR A 136 1.32 1.22 8.98
N ILE A 137 0.09 0.90 9.43
CA ILE A 137 -1.03 1.85 9.39
C ILE A 137 -0.83 2.96 10.44
N TYR A 138 -0.36 2.59 11.63
CA TYR A 138 -0.12 3.50 12.75
C TYR A 138 1.03 4.46 12.50
N THR A 139 2.20 3.95 12.11
CA THR A 139 3.41 4.76 11.91
C THR A 139 3.33 5.70 10.71
N TYR A 140 2.22 5.64 9.95
CA TYR A 140 1.91 6.63 8.93
C TYR A 140 1.31 7.92 9.52
N ARG A 141 0.68 7.85 10.70
CA ARG A 141 -0.03 8.97 11.34
C ARG A 141 0.62 9.44 12.64
N PHE A 142 1.42 8.58 13.27
CA PHE A 142 2.03 8.82 14.57
C PHE A 142 3.50 8.40 14.54
N ASP A 143 4.36 9.19 15.18
CA ASP A 143 5.81 8.97 15.27
C ASP A 143 6.19 8.45 16.67
N ASP A 144 5.48 7.40 17.12
CA ASP A 144 5.68 6.74 18.41
C ASP A 144 5.32 5.24 18.34
N ASP A 145 5.55 4.52 19.45
CA ASP A 145 5.24 3.10 19.59
C ASP A 145 3.92 2.81 20.35
N GLY A 146 2.98 3.76 20.36
CA GLY A 146 1.70 3.64 21.08
C GLY A 146 0.90 2.40 20.68
N TYR A 147 1.01 1.95 19.42
CA TYR A 147 0.36 0.73 18.91
C TYR A 147 0.75 -0.56 19.65
N LEU A 148 1.89 -0.58 20.36
CA LEU A 148 2.32 -1.77 21.12
C LEU A 148 1.50 -1.98 22.39
N ARG A 149 0.99 -0.90 23.00
CA ARG A 149 0.41 -0.93 24.35
C ARG A 149 -1.05 -0.50 24.40
N MET A 150 -1.51 0.27 23.39
CA MET A 150 -2.89 0.74 23.31
C MET A 150 -3.88 -0.44 23.27
N PRO A 151 -4.98 -0.40 24.05
CA PRO A 151 -6.06 -1.40 23.93
C PRO A 151 -6.53 -1.53 22.47
N LEU A 152 -6.74 -2.76 21.98
CA LEU A 152 -7.02 -3.00 20.56
C LEU A 152 -8.24 -2.21 20.05
N LYS A 153 -9.30 -2.11 20.86
CA LYS A 153 -10.49 -1.34 20.50
C LYS A 153 -10.16 0.12 20.23
N GLU A 154 -9.44 0.75 21.15
CA GLU A 154 -8.98 2.15 21.01
C GLU A 154 -8.06 2.30 19.80
N LEU A 155 -7.16 1.33 19.58
CA LEU A 155 -6.26 1.34 18.43
C LEU A 155 -7.03 1.24 17.10
N PHE A 156 -8.07 0.42 17.02
CA PHE A 156 -8.90 0.31 15.81
C PHE A 156 -9.65 1.61 15.51
N GLU A 157 -10.22 2.23 16.55
CA GLU A 157 -10.91 3.53 16.44
C GLU A 157 -9.93 4.63 16.02
N LYS A 158 -8.74 4.70 16.65
CA LYS A 158 -7.68 5.68 16.33
C LYS A 158 -7.15 5.53 14.89
N LEU A 159 -7.13 4.31 14.38
CA LEU A 159 -6.73 4.00 13.01
C LEU A 159 -7.89 4.04 12.01
N GLU A 160 -9.11 4.34 12.46
CA GLU A 160 -10.33 4.40 11.65
C GLU A 160 -10.56 3.12 10.84
N LEU A 161 -10.26 1.96 11.44
CA LEU A 161 -10.38 0.67 10.77
C LEU A 161 -11.84 0.25 10.62
N ASN A 162 -12.18 -0.35 9.48
CA ASN A 162 -13.47 -1.03 9.32
C ASN A 162 -13.50 -2.28 10.20
N THR A 163 -14.23 -2.23 11.31
CA THR A 163 -14.41 -3.35 12.24
C THR A 163 -15.76 -4.07 12.06
N SER A 164 -16.52 -3.72 11.02
CA SER A 164 -17.76 -4.43 10.68
C SER A 164 -17.48 -5.82 10.10
N ASP A 165 -18.48 -6.70 10.12
CA ASP A 165 -18.38 -8.03 9.50
C ASP A 165 -18.33 -8.01 7.97
N SER A 166 -18.65 -6.85 7.36
CA SER A 166 -18.79 -6.69 5.91
C SER A 166 -17.57 -5.98 5.32
N ILE A 167 -17.17 -6.43 4.12
CA ILE A 167 -16.10 -5.77 3.36
C ILE A 167 -16.77 -5.08 2.16
N PRO A 168 -16.85 -3.73 2.15
CA PRO A 168 -17.57 -2.99 1.13
C PRO A 168 -16.75 -2.95 -0.18
N VAL A 169 -16.98 -3.90 -1.08
CA VAL A 169 -16.25 -4.03 -2.35
C VAL A 169 -16.34 -2.76 -3.21
N GLU A 170 -17.49 -2.08 -3.24
CA GLU A 170 -17.63 -0.81 -3.95
C GLU A 170 -16.71 0.28 -3.40
N ALA A 171 -16.49 0.32 -2.08
CA ALA A 171 -15.55 1.26 -1.47
C ALA A 171 -14.10 0.92 -1.82
N LEU A 172 -13.76 -0.37 -1.94
CA LEU A 172 -12.44 -0.80 -2.44
C LEU A 172 -12.21 -0.34 -3.88
N LEU A 173 -13.19 -0.57 -4.77
CA LEU A 173 -13.12 -0.15 -6.17
C LEU A 173 -12.98 1.37 -6.30
N LYS A 174 -13.82 2.12 -5.60
CA LYS A 174 -13.76 3.59 -5.58
C LYS A 174 -12.39 4.09 -5.11
N THR A 175 -11.92 3.58 -3.98
CA THR A 175 -10.62 3.97 -3.39
C THR A 175 -9.45 3.60 -4.32
N ALA A 176 -9.51 2.46 -5.00
CA ALA A 176 -8.50 2.07 -5.96
C ALA A 176 -8.46 3.02 -7.18
N SER A 177 -9.61 3.46 -7.67
CA SER A 177 -9.68 4.47 -8.73
C SER A 177 -9.09 5.81 -8.28
N GLU A 178 -9.40 6.27 -7.06
CA GLU A 178 -8.78 7.48 -6.49
C GLU A 178 -7.25 7.35 -6.37
N ILE A 179 -6.74 6.17 -5.98
CA ILE A 179 -5.29 5.91 -5.93
C ILE A 179 -4.68 5.93 -7.34
N TYR A 180 -5.34 5.32 -8.31
CA TYR A 180 -4.88 5.30 -9.70
C TYR A 180 -4.86 6.72 -10.29
N GLU A 181 -5.92 7.49 -10.09
CA GLU A 181 -6.01 8.89 -10.52
C GLU A 181 -4.87 9.72 -9.91
N PHE A 182 -4.65 9.61 -8.60
CA PHE A 182 -3.54 10.29 -7.93
C PHE A 182 -2.17 9.91 -8.50
N LYS A 183 -1.93 8.64 -8.82
CA LYS A 183 -0.66 8.17 -9.40
C LYS A 183 -0.43 8.71 -10.82
N ASN A 184 -1.49 8.97 -11.57
CA ASN A 184 -1.44 9.46 -12.95
C ASN A 184 -1.68 10.98 -13.07
N GLU A 185 -1.95 11.66 -11.96
CA GLU A 185 -2.14 13.11 -11.95
C GLU A 185 -0.84 13.81 -12.37
N SER A 186 -0.98 14.81 -13.24
CA SER A 186 0.15 15.64 -13.67
C SER A 186 0.77 16.36 -12.48
N ARG A 187 2.10 16.31 -12.39
CA ARG A 187 2.84 16.85 -11.25
C ARG A 187 4.10 17.59 -11.70
N GLU A 188 4.43 18.63 -10.95
CA GLU A 188 5.65 19.42 -11.07
C GLU A 188 6.64 18.97 -10.01
N THR A 189 7.81 18.45 -10.41
CA THR A 189 8.86 18.07 -9.47
C THR A 189 9.57 19.31 -8.95
N ILE A 190 9.53 19.53 -7.63
CA ILE A 190 10.27 20.61 -6.94
C ILE A 190 11.74 20.22 -6.81
N GLY A 191 12.03 18.94 -6.55
CA GLY A 191 13.39 18.42 -6.59
C GLY A 191 13.47 16.94 -6.25
N VAL A 192 14.64 16.38 -6.54
CA VAL A 192 14.96 14.98 -6.30
C VAL A 192 16.33 14.88 -5.63
N TRP A 193 16.42 14.08 -4.59
CA TRP A 193 17.63 13.84 -3.82
C TRP A 193 17.80 12.35 -3.53
N LYS A 194 19.03 11.91 -3.25
CA LYS A 194 19.36 10.53 -2.84
C LYS A 194 20.22 10.56 -1.58
N SER A 195 19.91 9.72 -0.60
CA SER A 195 20.78 9.52 0.56
C SER A 195 22.01 8.72 0.15
N ASP A 196 23.05 8.70 0.99
CA ASP A 196 24.16 7.78 0.78
C ASP A 196 23.68 6.33 0.98
N GLY A 197 24.31 5.39 0.26
CA GLY A 197 24.10 3.96 0.46
C GLY A 197 24.71 3.48 1.78
N ARG A 198 24.38 2.26 2.18
CA ARG A 198 24.97 1.61 3.36
C ARG A 198 25.33 0.17 3.03
N SER A 199 26.34 -0.39 3.67
CA SER A 199 26.59 -1.83 3.63
C SER A 199 26.27 -2.46 4.99
N LYS A 200 25.85 -3.73 4.97
CA LYS A 200 25.68 -4.52 6.17
C LYS A 200 26.27 -5.90 5.95
N THR A 201 27.10 -6.34 6.89
CA THR A 201 27.67 -7.67 6.90
C THR A 201 26.75 -8.62 7.65
N TYR A 202 26.48 -9.78 7.05
CA TYR A 202 25.74 -10.88 7.64
C TYR A 202 26.67 -12.08 7.79
N ASP A 203 26.54 -12.80 8.90
CA ASP A 203 27.15 -14.12 9.04
C ASP A 203 26.16 -15.17 8.51
N HIS A 204 26.58 -15.91 7.49
CA HIS A 204 25.83 -17.05 6.98
C HIS A 204 26.73 -18.27 6.99
N GLN A 205 26.51 -19.15 7.97
CA GLN A 205 27.26 -20.40 8.12
C GLN A 205 28.78 -20.19 8.30
N GLY A 206 29.19 -19.10 8.94
CA GLY A 206 30.61 -18.76 9.17
C GLY A 206 31.23 -17.88 8.08
N ASP A 207 30.55 -17.71 6.95
CA ASP A 207 30.95 -16.78 5.90
C ASP A 207 30.35 -15.40 6.14
N LYS A 208 31.20 -14.36 5.99
CA LYS A 208 30.77 -12.97 6.07
C LYS A 208 30.32 -12.49 4.69
N ILE A 209 29.03 -12.31 4.53
CA ILE A 209 28.42 -11.77 3.32
C ILE A 209 28.19 -10.27 3.54
N GLU A 210 28.87 -9.43 2.78
CA GLU A 210 28.57 -8.00 2.71
C GLU A 210 27.45 -7.75 1.70
N VAL A 211 26.38 -7.11 2.16
CA VAL A 211 25.26 -6.71 1.31
C VAL A 211 25.26 -5.19 1.25
N GLU A 212 25.37 -4.65 0.04
CA GLU A 212 25.22 -3.22 -0.23
C GLU A 212 23.76 -2.84 -0.44
N PHE A 213 23.37 -1.73 0.15
CA PHE A 213 22.04 -1.15 0.06
C PHE A 213 22.15 0.21 -0.59
N GLU A 214 21.45 0.39 -1.70
CA GLU A 214 21.33 1.70 -2.32
C GLU A 214 20.67 2.72 -1.40
N GLY A 215 21.11 3.97 -1.50
CA GLY A 215 20.49 5.09 -0.80
C GLY A 215 19.04 5.32 -1.21
N GLU A 216 18.24 5.81 -0.28
CA GLU A 216 16.84 6.15 -0.51
C GLU A 216 16.74 7.43 -1.35
N ARG A 217 15.95 7.37 -2.43
CA ARG A 217 15.60 8.53 -3.25
C ARG A 217 14.40 9.24 -2.62
N ALA A 218 14.52 10.54 -2.45
CA ALA A 218 13.46 11.44 -2.01
C ALA A 218 13.07 12.39 -3.14
N GLU A 219 11.78 12.51 -3.43
CA GLU A 219 11.24 13.45 -4.40
C GLU A 219 10.16 14.28 -3.75
N ILE A 220 10.29 15.61 -3.84
CA ILE A 220 9.22 16.54 -3.48
C ILE A 220 8.61 17.04 -4.78
N PHE A 221 7.29 16.93 -4.89
CA PHE A 221 6.54 17.35 -6.07
C PHE A 221 5.24 18.06 -5.68
N LYS A 222 4.69 18.81 -6.63
CA LYS A 222 3.46 19.58 -6.49
C LYS A 222 2.44 19.13 -7.52
N LEU A 223 1.21 18.90 -7.10
CA LEU A 223 0.09 18.60 -7.99
C LEU A 223 -0.54 19.90 -8.55
N GLN A 224 -1.36 19.77 -9.59
CA GLN A 224 -2.05 20.91 -10.21
C GLN A 224 -2.94 21.69 -9.23
N ASN A 225 -3.52 20.99 -8.25
CA ASN A 225 -4.31 21.60 -7.17
C ASN A 225 -3.47 22.37 -6.12
N GLY A 226 -2.15 22.43 -6.29
CA GLY A 226 -1.23 23.16 -5.42
C GLY A 226 -0.72 22.37 -4.21
N LYS A 227 -1.23 21.16 -3.95
CA LYS A 227 -0.76 20.32 -2.85
C LYS A 227 0.63 19.77 -3.13
N ILE A 228 1.43 19.66 -2.07
CA ILE A 228 2.83 19.24 -2.13
C ILE A 228 2.95 17.87 -1.48
N TYR A 229 3.74 16.99 -2.08
CA TYR A 229 3.95 15.63 -1.60
C TYR A 229 5.43 15.26 -1.57
N LEU A 230 5.77 14.36 -0.66
CA LEU A 230 7.05 13.66 -0.61
C LEU A 230 6.84 12.21 -1.04
N SER A 231 7.62 11.76 -2.02
CA SER A 231 7.79 10.34 -2.35
C SER A 231 9.17 9.86 -1.90
N LEU A 232 9.21 8.70 -1.25
CA LEU A 232 10.46 8.03 -0.86
C LEU A 232 10.53 6.67 -1.54
N SER A 233 11.65 6.35 -2.18
CA SER A 233 11.85 5.08 -2.87
C SER A 233 13.23 4.49 -2.61
N SER A 234 13.31 3.17 -2.46
CA SER A 234 14.53 2.42 -2.23
C SER A 234 14.59 1.19 -3.14
N SER A 235 15.64 0.39 -3.04
CA SER A 235 15.73 -0.92 -3.74
C SER A 235 14.60 -1.89 -3.38
N TYR A 236 13.95 -1.69 -2.22
CA TYR A 236 12.81 -2.50 -1.77
C TYR A 236 11.44 -1.96 -2.22
N GLY A 237 11.42 -0.89 -3.01
CA GLY A 237 10.20 -0.27 -3.50
C GLY A 237 9.97 1.14 -2.96
N SER A 238 8.79 1.66 -3.26
CA SER A 238 8.39 3.03 -2.94
C SER A 238 7.38 3.07 -1.80
N LYS A 239 7.57 4.01 -0.87
CA LYS A 239 6.57 4.32 0.16
C LYS A 239 5.44 5.13 -0.46
N GLU A 240 4.26 5.05 0.14
CA GLU A 240 3.14 5.91 -0.25
C GLU A 240 3.50 7.39 -0.06
N PRO A 241 3.20 8.25 -1.05
CA PRO A 241 3.51 9.67 -0.95
C PRO A 241 2.83 10.35 0.25
N GLN A 242 3.60 11.14 0.99
CA GLN A 242 3.12 11.91 2.15
C GLN A 242 2.76 13.32 1.74
N GLU A 243 1.59 13.81 2.15
CA GLU A 243 1.26 15.21 1.94
C GLU A 243 2.09 16.11 2.87
N LEU A 244 2.70 17.13 2.28
CA LEU A 244 3.47 18.15 2.95
C LEU A 244 2.74 19.50 2.91
N TYR A 245 3.03 20.35 3.88
CA TYR A 245 2.75 21.78 3.80
C TYR A 245 4.03 22.57 4.06
N ARG A 246 4.15 23.71 3.39
CA ARG A 246 5.26 24.63 3.61
C ARG A 246 5.00 25.39 4.90
N SER A 247 5.85 25.19 5.90
CA SER A 247 5.73 25.86 7.21
C SER A 247 6.54 27.16 7.27
N ARG A 248 7.67 27.20 6.56
CA ARG A 248 8.52 28.38 6.36
C ARG A 248 9.19 28.32 4.99
N GLU A 249 9.98 29.34 4.67
CA GLU A 249 10.85 29.26 3.50
C GLU A 249 11.75 28.01 3.58
N ASN A 250 11.74 27.21 2.51
CA ASN A 250 12.48 25.95 2.39
C ASN A 250 12.19 24.88 3.45
N GLN A 251 11.13 25.03 4.27
CA GLN A 251 10.77 24.08 5.32
C GLN A 251 9.40 23.43 5.04
N TYR A 252 9.38 22.10 4.99
CA TYR A 252 8.21 21.28 4.70
C TYR A 252 7.88 20.37 5.87
N ARG A 253 6.64 20.43 6.36
CA ARG A 253 6.11 19.58 7.43
C ARG A 253 5.07 18.63 6.88
N PHE A 254 4.91 17.48 7.52
CA PHE A 254 3.86 16.53 7.18
C PHE A 254 2.49 17.06 7.61
N ARG A 255 1.50 17.01 6.71
CA ARG A 255 0.15 17.53 7.03
C ARG A 255 -0.61 16.69 8.05
N ASN A 256 -0.44 15.36 8.00
CA ASN A 256 -1.26 14.41 8.77
C ASN A 256 -0.43 13.47 9.67
N LEU A 257 0.83 13.83 9.97
CA LEU A 257 1.70 13.08 10.85
C LEU A 257 1.98 13.92 12.11
N HIS A 258 1.66 13.36 13.27
CA HIS A 258 1.94 13.99 14.56
C HIS A 258 3.43 13.79 14.89
N THR A 259 4.27 14.71 14.44
CA THR A 259 5.71 14.65 14.63
C THR A 259 6.32 16.05 14.64
N ASP A 260 7.44 16.20 15.34
CA ASP A 260 8.33 17.36 15.24
C ASP A 260 9.28 17.27 14.04
N THR A 261 9.19 16.19 13.28
CA THR A 261 10.00 15.93 12.11
C THR A 261 9.57 16.79 10.92
N TYR A 262 10.54 17.39 10.23
CA TYR A 262 10.33 18.20 9.04
C TYR A 262 11.50 18.08 8.06
N TYR A 263 11.26 18.48 6.82
CA TYR A 263 12.28 18.58 5.78
C TYR A 263 12.72 20.02 5.59
N THR A 264 14.02 20.24 5.40
CA THR A 264 14.58 21.52 4.94
C THR A 264 15.38 21.35 3.67
N ILE A 265 15.20 22.27 2.72
CA ILE A 265 15.97 22.30 1.46
C ILE A 265 17.03 23.40 1.53
N ASN A 266 18.30 23.03 1.38
CA ASN A 266 19.43 23.95 1.38
C ASN A 266 20.25 23.77 0.11
N LYS A 267 20.09 24.67 -0.88
CA LYS A 267 20.79 24.65 -2.20
C LYS A 267 20.70 23.29 -2.93
N GLU A 268 21.58 22.37 -2.57
CA GLU A 268 21.77 21.04 -3.16
C GLU A 268 21.43 19.89 -2.21
N GLU A 269 20.97 20.17 -0.99
CA GLU A 269 20.68 19.13 0.01
C GLU A 269 19.24 19.21 0.52
N LEU A 270 18.69 18.05 0.81
CA LEU A 270 17.46 17.88 1.56
C LEU A 270 17.82 17.24 2.91
N HIS A 271 17.44 17.86 4.00
CA HIS A 271 17.67 17.34 5.35
C HIS A 271 16.35 16.94 5.99
N LEU A 272 16.30 15.74 6.56
CA LEU A 272 15.26 15.33 7.48
C LEU A 272 15.71 15.72 8.89
N VAL A 273 14.93 16.56 9.58
CA VAL A 273 15.26 17.14 10.88
C VAL A 273 14.20 16.77 11.89
N ASN A 274 14.58 16.43 13.12
CA ASN A 274 13.69 16.29 14.28
C ASN A 274 14.25 17.11 15.43
N GLY A 275 13.48 18.10 15.87
CA GLY A 275 13.98 19.15 16.77
C GLY A 275 15.15 19.89 16.13
N GLU A 276 16.33 19.82 16.77
CA GLU A 276 17.56 20.44 16.27
C GLU A 276 18.50 19.45 15.54
N LYS A 277 18.14 18.16 15.49
CA LYS A 277 19.00 17.10 14.98
C LYS A 277 18.65 16.76 13.53
N ILE A 278 19.65 16.78 12.66
CA ILE A 278 19.55 16.19 11.32
C ILE A 278 19.57 14.66 11.47
N ILE A 279 18.46 14.01 11.12
CA ILE A 279 18.30 12.55 11.13
C ILE A 279 18.85 11.94 9.83
N ASN A 280 18.58 12.58 8.70
CA ASN A 280 19.01 12.07 7.40
C ASN A 280 19.39 13.22 6.45
N ARG A 281 20.33 12.95 5.56
CA ARG A 281 20.80 13.88 4.52
C ARG A 281 20.65 13.22 3.15
N TYR A 282 20.11 13.99 2.22
CA TYR A 282 19.98 13.59 0.83
C TYR A 282 20.66 14.64 -0.05
N LYS A 283 21.44 14.19 -1.03
CA LYS A 283 22.12 15.04 -2.01
C LYS A 283 21.31 15.09 -3.30
N LYS A 284 21.21 16.27 -3.92
CA LYS A 284 20.43 16.45 -5.14
C LYS A 284 20.97 15.56 -6.24
N ILE A 285 20.08 14.93 -6.99
CA ILE A 285 20.43 14.16 -8.19
C ILE A 285 19.80 14.86 -9.39
N ASN A 286 20.63 15.09 -10.42
CA ASN A 286 20.21 15.70 -11.69
C ASN A 286 19.39 14.74 -12.53
#